data_AF-A0A8X6STX6-F1
#
_entry.id   AF-A0A8X6STX6-F1
#
_cell.length_a   1.000
_cell.length_b   1.000
_cell.length_c   1.000
_cell.angle_alpha   90.00
_cell.angle_beta   90.00
_cell.angle_gamma   90.00
#
_symmetry.space_group_name_H-M   'P 1'
#
loop_
_entity.id
_entity.type
_entity.pdbx_description
1 polymer ?
#
loop_
_entity_poly.entity_id
_entity_poly.type
_entity_poly.pdbx_seq_one_letter_code
_entity_poly.pdbx_strand_id
1 'polypeptide(L)'
;MITRRLWEDFGKRNMPGKRAKRHFSQLSEFERGLIIGMKTAGWSTRRVAGQVDRSEKTTRREDRRIVRQDLMNPTVTRSTIRADVGVAIVPQTISRARAEANLKSKRPFRALPLTPEHRQLRLQ
;
A
#
# COMPACT_ATOMS: atom_id res chain seq x y z
N MET A 1 3.86 3.60 20.50
CA MET A 1 2.49 4.15 20.42
C MET A 1 2.53 5.67 20.16
N ILE A 2 2.89 6.09 18.95
CA ILE A 2 3.02 7.52 18.58
C ILE A 2 1.87 7.97 17.66
N THR A 3 1.25 7.02 16.96
CA THR A 3 0.23 7.23 15.93
C THR A 3 -1.12 7.68 16.48
N ARG A 4 -1.51 7.24 17.69
CA ARG A 4 -2.83 7.57 18.27
C ARG A 4 -2.95 9.05 18.68
N ARG A 5 -1.90 9.62 19.27
CA ARG A 5 -1.89 11.01 19.79
C ARG A 5 -1.80 12.04 18.66
N LEU A 6 -0.88 11.81 17.71
CA LEU A 6 -0.79 12.63 16.48
C LEU A 6 -2.10 12.61 15.68
N TRP A 7 -2.87 11.52 15.76
CA TRP A 7 -4.14 11.39 15.08
C TRP A 7 -5.29 12.15 15.76
N GLU A 8 -5.39 12.11 17.10
CA GLU A 8 -6.38 12.91 17.82
C GLU A 8 -6.23 14.40 17.51
N ASP A 9 -4.99 14.87 17.35
CA ASP A 9 -4.67 16.26 17.02
C ASP A 9 -4.92 16.60 15.54
N PHE A 10 -4.72 15.65 14.64
CA PHE A 10 -4.98 15.81 13.20
C PHE A 10 -6.48 15.77 12.87
N GLY A 11 -7.23 14.84 13.49
CA GLY A 11 -8.67 14.65 13.30
C GLY A 11 -9.52 15.81 13.82
N LYS A 12 -9.04 16.56 14.81
CA LYS A 12 -9.69 17.79 15.32
C LYS A 12 -9.60 18.97 14.35
N ARG A 13 -8.54 19.05 13.54
CA ARG A 13 -8.25 20.20 12.67
C ARG A 13 -8.76 20.08 11.24
N ASN A 14 -9.06 18.87 10.74
CA ASN A 14 -9.12 18.64 9.28
C ASN A 14 -10.18 17.64 8.74
N MET A 15 -11.16 17.18 9.53
CA MET A 15 -12.22 16.24 9.06
C MET A 15 -13.65 16.83 9.15
N PRO A 16 -14.54 16.56 8.16
CA PRO A 16 -15.91 17.07 8.16
C PRO A 16 -16.83 16.19 9.02
N GLY A 17 -17.70 16.82 9.82
CA GLY A 17 -18.96 16.27 10.37
C GLY A 17 -18.93 14.99 11.22
N LYS A 18 -19.78 14.93 12.27
CA LYS A 18 -19.85 13.81 13.24
C LYS A 18 -20.13 12.42 12.63
N ARG A 19 -20.68 12.33 11.42
CA ARG A 19 -20.98 11.05 10.71
C ARG A 19 -19.72 10.30 10.21
N ALA A 20 -18.65 11.01 9.82
CA ALA A 20 -17.43 10.38 9.32
C ALA A 20 -16.61 9.66 10.40
N LYS A 21 -16.79 10.04 11.68
CA LYS A 21 -16.06 9.46 12.83
C LYS A 21 -16.42 7.99 13.10
N ARG A 22 -17.66 7.55 12.81
CA ARG A 22 -18.11 6.16 13.04
C ARG A 22 -17.53 5.16 12.03
N HIS A 23 -17.27 5.59 10.79
CA HIS A 23 -16.59 4.78 9.78
C HIS A 23 -15.08 4.63 10.04
N PHE A 24 -14.47 5.52 10.83
CA PHE A 24 -13.00 5.54 11.01
C PHE A 24 -12.47 4.46 11.96
N SER A 25 -13.24 4.07 12.97
CA SER A 25 -12.92 2.92 13.84
C SER A 25 -12.91 1.59 13.08
N GLN A 26 -13.61 1.52 11.95
CA GLN A 26 -13.64 0.36 11.05
C GLN A 26 -12.42 0.29 10.13
N LEU A 27 -11.69 1.40 9.95
CA LEU A 27 -10.52 1.44 9.06
C LEU A 27 -9.34 0.67 9.65
N SER A 28 -8.67 -0.10 8.80
CA SER A 28 -7.47 -0.86 9.15
C SER A 28 -6.30 0.08 9.46
N GLU A 29 -5.29 -0.40 10.21
CA GLU A 29 -4.11 0.39 10.53
C GLU A 29 -3.38 0.86 9.25
N PHE A 30 -3.40 0.03 8.21
CA PHE A 30 -2.90 0.38 6.89
C PHE A 30 -3.67 1.57 6.28
N GLU A 31 -5.01 1.53 6.28
CA GLU A 31 -5.84 2.60 5.74
C GLU A 31 -5.63 3.91 6.49
N ARG A 32 -5.48 3.84 7.82
CA ARG A 32 -5.17 5.01 8.65
C ARG A 32 -3.80 5.60 8.29
N GLY A 33 -2.78 4.76 8.13
CA GLY A 33 -1.45 5.19 7.70
C GLY A 33 -1.46 5.79 6.29
N LEU A 34 -2.23 5.20 5.38
CA LEU A 34 -2.40 5.66 4.01
C LEU A 34 -3.08 7.04 3.97
N ILE A 35 -4.12 7.26 4.75
CA ILE A 35 -4.79 8.57 4.89
C ILE A 35 -3.82 9.62 5.40
N ILE A 36 -3.04 9.30 6.44
CA ILE A 36 -2.06 10.23 7.02
C ILE A 36 -1.01 10.60 5.96
N GLY A 37 -0.39 9.63 5.30
CA GLY A 37 0.63 9.88 4.28
C GLY A 37 0.12 10.72 3.11
N MET A 38 -1.13 10.52 2.67
CA MET A 38 -1.71 11.36 1.62
C MET A 38 -2.00 12.78 2.12
N LYS A 39 -2.51 12.94 3.34
CA LYS A 39 -2.80 14.26 3.90
C LYS A 39 -1.54 15.07 4.19
N THR A 40 -0.46 14.43 4.63
CA THR A 40 0.84 15.10 4.81
C THR A 40 1.45 15.50 3.46
N ALA A 41 1.18 14.74 2.40
CA ALA A 41 1.52 15.10 1.03
C ALA A 41 0.62 16.19 0.40
N GLY A 42 -0.25 16.84 1.19
CA GLY A 42 -1.08 17.95 0.73
C GLY A 42 -2.35 17.55 -0.05
N TRP A 43 -2.78 16.28 0.01
CA TRP A 43 -3.95 15.84 -0.75
C TRP A 43 -5.26 16.39 -0.17
N SER A 44 -6.20 16.71 -1.06
CA SER A 44 -7.55 17.13 -0.67
C SER A 44 -8.31 15.98 -0.03
N THR A 45 -9.19 16.29 0.93
CA THR A 45 -10.01 15.29 1.63
C THR A 45 -10.85 14.46 0.67
N ARG A 46 -11.43 15.10 -0.36
CA ARG A 46 -12.21 14.43 -1.42
C ARG A 46 -11.37 13.41 -2.19
N ARG A 47 -10.13 13.77 -2.56
CA ARG A 47 -9.20 12.87 -3.27
C ARG A 47 -8.78 11.69 -2.40
N VAL A 48 -8.52 11.94 -1.11
CA VAL A 48 -8.18 10.88 -0.15
C VAL A 48 -9.34 9.91 0.03
N ALA A 49 -10.56 10.41 0.24
CA ALA A 49 -11.75 9.56 0.38
C ALA A 49 -11.96 8.67 -0.85
N GLY A 50 -11.89 9.24 -2.05
CA GLY A 50 -12.00 8.47 -3.29
C GLY A 50 -10.87 7.45 -3.49
N GLN A 51 -9.69 7.66 -2.91
CA GLN A 51 -8.58 6.71 -3.00
C GLN A 51 -8.73 5.55 -2.00
N VAL A 52 -9.19 5.83 -0.78
CA VAL A 52 -9.39 4.81 0.27
C VAL A 52 -10.55 3.89 -0.10
N ASP A 53 -11.68 4.45 -0.51
CA ASP A 53 -12.88 3.72 -0.93
C ASP A 53 -12.62 2.78 -2.13
N ARG A 54 -11.69 3.16 -3.02
CA ARG A 54 -11.25 2.30 -4.15
C ARG A 54 -10.32 1.16 -3.75
N SER A 55 -9.67 1.24 -2.60
CA SER A 55 -8.76 0.18 -2.13
C SER A 55 -9.51 -1.03 -1.56
N GLU A 56 -10.78 -0.88 -1.21
CA GLU A 56 -11.57 -1.86 -0.47
C GLU A 56 -12.10 -3.02 -1.33
N LYS A 57 -12.01 -2.93 -2.65
CA LYS A 57 -12.81 -3.73 -3.60
C LYS A 57 -12.37 -5.19 -3.86
N THR A 58 -11.43 -5.76 -3.13
CA THR A 58 -11.01 -7.16 -3.36
C THR A 58 -11.68 -8.15 -2.44
N THR A 59 -12.09 -9.29 -3.01
CA THR A 59 -12.65 -10.38 -2.20
C THR A 59 -11.56 -11.06 -1.38
N ARG A 60 -11.94 -11.73 -0.27
CA ARG A 60 -11.00 -12.53 0.54
C ARG A 60 -10.25 -13.59 -0.29
N ARG A 61 -10.83 -14.05 -1.40
CA ARG A 61 -10.22 -15.00 -2.33
C ARG A 61 -9.06 -14.35 -3.11
N GLU A 62 -9.24 -13.13 -3.58
CA GLU A 62 -8.22 -12.35 -4.28
C GLU A 62 -7.07 -11.98 -3.34
N ASP A 63 -7.38 -11.53 -2.12
CA ASP A 63 -6.36 -11.20 -1.13
C ASP A 63 -5.52 -12.44 -0.77
N ARG A 64 -6.15 -13.61 -0.63
CA ARG A 64 -5.43 -14.88 -0.45
C ARG A 64 -4.55 -15.24 -1.65
N ARG A 65 -4.97 -14.93 -2.88
CA ARG A 65 -4.17 -15.15 -4.09
C ARG A 65 -2.94 -14.24 -4.10
N ILE A 66 -3.10 -12.96 -3.75
CA ILE A 66 -1.99 -12.00 -3.62
C ILE A 66 -0.96 -12.49 -2.60
N VAL A 67 -1.42 -12.83 -1.39
CA VAL A 67 -0.58 -13.33 -0.30
C VAL A 67 0.13 -14.62 -0.70
N ARG A 68 -0.58 -15.56 -1.33
CA ARG A 68 0.02 -16.81 -1.81
C ARG A 68 1.12 -16.55 -2.83
N GLN A 69 0.88 -15.66 -3.80
CA GLN A 69 1.87 -15.36 -4.84
C GLN A 69 3.15 -14.76 -4.26
N ASP A 70 3.02 -13.87 -3.28
CA ASP A 70 4.16 -13.27 -2.59
C ASP A 70 4.94 -14.25 -1.71
N LEU A 71 4.25 -15.21 -1.08
CA LEU A 71 4.88 -16.30 -0.33
C LEU A 71 5.68 -17.24 -1.26
N MET A 72 5.14 -17.54 -2.45
CA MET A 72 5.80 -18.41 -3.44
C MET A 72 6.95 -17.71 -4.15
N ASN A 73 6.80 -16.41 -4.45
CA ASN A 73 7.85 -15.61 -5.07
C ASN A 73 7.88 -14.18 -4.51
N PRO A 74 8.73 -13.89 -3.51
CA PRO A 74 8.77 -12.57 -2.86
C PRO A 74 9.32 -11.44 -3.76
N THR A 75 9.82 -11.77 -4.97
CA THR A 75 10.30 -10.80 -5.96
C THR A 75 9.23 -10.40 -6.98
N VAL A 76 8.05 -11.05 -6.95
CA VAL A 76 6.96 -10.84 -7.90
C VAL A 76 6.49 -9.38 -7.91
N THR A 77 6.26 -8.86 -9.11
CA THR A 77 5.91 -7.44 -9.29
C THR A 77 4.40 -7.21 -9.15
N ARG A 78 4.03 -5.97 -8.80
CA ARG A 78 2.62 -5.57 -8.69
C ARG A 78 1.84 -5.78 -10.00
N SER A 79 2.47 -5.56 -11.15
CA SER A 79 1.85 -5.78 -12.46
C SER A 79 1.62 -7.26 -12.74
N THR A 80 2.55 -8.13 -12.35
CA THR A 80 2.41 -9.58 -12.49
C THR A 80 1.29 -10.12 -11.59
N ILE A 81 1.23 -9.67 -10.33
CA ILE A 81 0.13 -10.02 -9.43
C ILE A 81 -1.21 -9.53 -10.00
N ARG A 82 -1.26 -8.30 -10.51
CA ARG A 82 -2.48 -7.73 -11.12
C ARG A 82 -2.96 -8.55 -12.31
N ALA A 83 -2.04 -9.00 -13.16
CA ALA A 83 -2.38 -9.86 -14.30
C ALA A 83 -2.93 -11.22 -13.86
N ASP A 84 -2.36 -11.82 -12.81
CA ASP A 84 -2.77 -13.13 -12.29
C ASP A 84 -4.11 -13.11 -11.54
N VAL A 85 -4.39 -12.07 -10.76
CA VAL A 85 -5.62 -11.98 -9.96
C VAL A 85 -6.87 -11.85 -10.86
N GLY A 86 -6.72 -11.35 -12.09
CA GLY A 86 -7.79 -11.34 -13.10
C GLY A 86 -8.90 -10.30 -12.86
N VAL A 87 -8.77 -9.49 -11.80
CA VAL A 87 -9.67 -8.39 -11.47
C VAL A 87 -8.90 -7.07 -11.61
N ALA A 88 -9.59 -5.99 -11.96
CA ALA A 88 -9.01 -4.65 -12.03
C ALA A 88 -8.64 -4.12 -10.64
N ILE A 89 -7.56 -4.67 -10.06
CA ILE A 89 -7.04 -4.25 -8.76
C ILE A 89 -6.16 -3.01 -8.92
N VAL A 90 -6.40 -2.02 -8.06
CA VAL A 90 -5.54 -0.83 -7.97
C VAL A 90 -4.23 -1.26 -7.28
N PRO A 91 -3.05 -0.73 -7.66
CA PRO A 91 -1.77 -1.08 -7.02
C PRO A 91 -1.75 -0.91 -5.49
N GLN A 92 -2.63 -0.07 -4.95
CA GLN A 92 -2.84 0.13 -3.52
C GLN A 92 -3.33 -1.16 -2.83
N THR A 93 -4.17 -1.95 -3.47
CA THR A 93 -4.75 -3.17 -2.89
C THR A 93 -3.69 -4.25 -2.66
N ILE A 94 -2.75 -4.42 -3.60
CA ILE A 94 -1.60 -5.32 -3.41
C ILE A 94 -0.73 -4.83 -2.24
N SER A 95 -0.57 -3.52 -2.11
CA SER A 95 0.21 -2.93 -1.02
C SER A 95 -0.49 -3.09 0.33
N ARG A 96 -1.82 -2.97 0.37
CA ARG A 96 -2.66 -3.26 1.54
C ARG A 96 -2.52 -4.72 1.95
N ALA A 97 -2.79 -5.65 1.03
CA ALA A 97 -2.75 -7.09 1.30
C ALA A 97 -1.36 -7.54 1.80
N ARG A 98 -0.29 -7.00 1.22
CA ARG A 98 1.08 -7.20 1.73
C ARG A 98 1.25 -6.67 3.15
N ALA A 99 0.84 -5.43 3.40
CA ALA A 99 0.99 -4.82 4.72
C ALA A 99 0.19 -5.55 5.81
N GLU A 100 -1.06 -5.91 5.53
CA GLU A 100 -1.92 -6.65 6.45
C GLU A 100 -1.40 -8.08 6.71
N ALA A 101 -0.78 -8.72 5.72
CA ALA A 101 -0.12 -10.00 5.86
C ALA A 101 1.33 -9.91 6.40
N ASN A 102 1.80 -8.71 6.78
CA ASN A 102 3.18 -8.45 7.20
C ASN A 102 4.25 -8.90 6.18
N LEU A 103 3.90 -8.91 4.90
CA LEU A 103 4.78 -9.28 3.79
C LEU A 103 5.52 -8.05 3.26
N LYS A 104 6.84 -8.20 3.09
CA LYS A 104 7.69 -7.20 2.42
C LYS A 104 8.11 -7.74 1.07
N SER A 105 7.98 -6.91 0.03
CA SER A 105 8.54 -7.24 -1.27
C SER A 105 10.06 -7.27 -1.17
N LYS A 106 10.68 -8.37 -1.61
CA LYS A 106 12.14 -8.51 -1.68
C LYS A 106 12.68 -8.16 -3.07
N ARG A 107 11.88 -7.45 -3.88
CA ARG A 107 12.31 -7.05 -5.21
C ARG A 107 13.53 -6.13 -5.10
N PRO A 108 14.61 -6.41 -5.85
CA PRO A 108 15.74 -5.49 -5.90
C PRO A 108 15.28 -4.13 -6.40
N PHE A 109 15.69 -3.08 -5.69
CA PHE A 109 15.31 -1.70 -6.00
C PHE A 109 16.10 -1.20 -7.20
N ARG A 110 15.63 -1.54 -8.41
CA ARG A 110 16.27 -1.25 -9.71
C ARG A 110 17.71 -1.79 -9.80
N ALA A 111 17.99 -2.65 -10.78
CA ALA A 111 19.38 -2.94 -11.11
C ALA A 111 20.01 -1.61 -11.54
N LEU A 112 20.90 -1.05 -10.71
CA LEU A 112 21.77 0.02 -11.15
C LEU A 112 22.50 -0.51 -12.40
N PRO A 113 22.46 0.20 -13.53
CA PRO A 113 23.25 -0.22 -14.68
C PRO A 113 24.70 -0.32 -14.23
N LEU A 114 25.28 -1.53 -14.30
CA LEU A 114 26.70 -1.71 -14.01
C LEU A 114 27.46 -0.77 -14.95
N THR A 115 28.24 0.13 -14.36
CA THR A 115 29.18 0.94 -15.13
C THR A 115 30.13 -0.01 -15.89
N PRO A 116 30.64 0.38 -17.06
CA PRO A 116 31.51 -0.46 -17.88
C PRO A 116 32.69 -1.05 -17.09
N GLU A 117 33.25 -0.29 -16.13
CA GLU A 117 34.34 -0.70 -15.24
C GLU A 117 33.98 -1.93 -14.38
N HIS A 118 32.79 -1.96 -13.78
CA HIS A 118 32.33 -3.10 -12.98
C HIS A 118 32.09 -4.37 -13.81
N ARG A 119 31.87 -4.25 -15.12
CA ARG A 119 31.76 -5.43 -16.02
C ARG A 119 33.13 -6.06 -16.26
N GLN A 120 34.18 -5.26 -16.38
CA GLN A 120 35.53 -5.76 -16.64
C GLN A 120 36.12 -6.51 -15.44
N LEU A 121 35.87 -6.03 -14.22
CA LEU A 121 36.33 -6.68 -12.99
C LEU A 121 35.73 -8.07 -12.74
N ARG A 122 34.67 -8.47 -13.45
CA ARG A 122 34.05 -9.80 -13.34
C ARG A 122 34.59 -10.79 -14.38
N LEU A 123 35.37 -10.32 -15.35
CA LEU A 123 35.95 -11.13 -16.42
C LEU A 123 37.42 -11.52 -16.16
N GLN A 124 37.95 -11.16 -14.99
CA GLN A 124 39.23 -11.66 -14.44
C GLN A 124 38.93 -12.74 -13.40
#